data_AF-A0A9E1VE28-F1
#
_entry.id   AF-A0A9E1VE28-F1
#
_cell.length_a   1.000
_cell.length_b   1.000
_cell.length_c   1.000
_cell.angle_alpha   90.00
_cell.angle_beta   90.00
_cell.angle_gamma   90.00
#
_symmetry.space_group_name_H-M   'P 1'
#
loop_
_entity.id
_entity.type
_entity.pdbx_description
1 polymer ?
#
loop_
_entity_poly.entity_id
_entity_poly.type
_entity_poly.pdbx_seq_one_letter_code
_entity_poly.pdbx_strand_id
1 'polypeptide(L)'
;MKKFSLVIICFFAFSQLDGQEITNYTTSEGLLDNFVECLDVDSDDNIWFGTSIGLQMFDGESWIAYNTTDYPGMVHDNIKVIRAMNNGDIWIGTDYGACRFDGLSWTTFDNTNGLNHNIVQSIDEDENGIIWIGTMTGVSYFDGAEWGVFGAPDLHWSGVNVTVSESAENLWLGSPLGGISLYDGDSFTTYFTPSDGLVSPNVTDLLIDDEGNKWIGTDAGISVLDASNINIAQYTQMYQLPPPDTLNQVVDLAMDSEGRIWAGIYVGYLGVGGVAMLDGNEWINYDESDGLIGQNIRGIEIDSFDNVWVATGTGVSKIGSQTSNIYNIEESAISIYPNPSYGKFTISLGGLFQPTTICVYDNQGRAIQNKRFLNSSEVDFEIQGEPGTYLIQFMSGDQSEIIEMVPVIKL
;
A
#
# COMPACT_ATOMS: atom_id res chain seq x y z
N MET A 1 1.27 61.79 -25.68
CA MET A 1 0.60 60.48 -25.84
C MET A 1 1.14 59.55 -24.76
N LYS A 2 0.31 59.17 -23.80
CA LYS A 2 0.71 58.26 -22.70
C LYS A 2 0.83 56.84 -23.27
N LYS A 3 2.00 56.21 -23.11
CA LYS A 3 2.21 54.80 -23.44
C LYS A 3 1.73 53.98 -22.24
N PHE A 4 0.71 53.17 -22.43
CA PHE A 4 0.34 52.11 -21.49
C PHE A 4 1.23 50.90 -21.80
N SER A 5 2.08 50.50 -20.86
CA SER A 5 2.72 49.20 -20.88
C SER A 5 1.79 48.21 -20.16
N LEU A 6 1.32 47.22 -20.90
CA LEU A 6 0.54 46.10 -20.38
C LEU A 6 1.53 45.14 -19.69
N VAL A 7 1.43 45.01 -18.37
CA VAL A 7 2.15 43.95 -17.63
C VAL A 7 1.26 42.72 -17.68
N ILE A 8 1.70 41.67 -18.37
CA ILE A 8 1.10 40.34 -18.32
C ILE A 8 1.61 39.70 -17.04
N ILE A 9 0.76 39.57 -16.03
CA ILE A 9 1.02 38.74 -14.86
C ILE A 9 0.61 37.32 -15.25
N CYS A 10 1.57 36.47 -15.58
CA CYS A 10 1.35 35.03 -15.67
C CYS A 10 1.19 34.49 -14.24
N PHE A 11 -0.03 34.21 -13.84
CA PHE A 11 -0.29 33.31 -12.70
C PHE A 11 0.10 31.90 -13.15
N PHE A 12 1.25 31.42 -12.71
CA PHE A 12 1.49 29.99 -12.65
C PHE A 12 0.70 29.46 -11.45
N ALA A 13 -0.48 28.90 -11.70
CA ALA A 13 -1.08 27.99 -10.76
C ALA A 13 -0.24 26.71 -10.83
N PHE A 14 0.58 26.47 -9.81
CA PHE A 14 1.13 25.13 -9.60
C PHE A 14 -0.03 24.28 -9.10
N SER A 15 -0.64 23.50 -10.00
CA SER A 15 -1.38 22.32 -9.57
C SER A 15 -0.35 21.34 -9.04
N GLN A 16 -0.39 21.08 -7.74
CA GLN A 16 0.26 19.91 -7.16
C GLN A 16 -0.42 18.71 -7.80
N LEU A 17 0.27 18.06 -8.73
CA LEU A 17 -0.13 16.74 -9.22
C LEU A 17 0.30 15.79 -8.12
N ASP A 18 -0.67 15.28 -7.36
CA ASP A 18 -0.47 14.11 -6.52
C ASP A 18 -0.18 12.94 -7.47
N GLY A 19 1.11 12.70 -7.73
CA GLY A 19 1.54 11.55 -8.49
C GLY A 19 1.50 10.35 -7.58
N GLN A 20 0.44 9.55 -7.65
CA GLN A 20 0.43 8.22 -7.07
C GLN A 20 1.63 7.45 -7.63
N GLU A 21 2.47 6.92 -6.75
CA GLU A 21 3.70 6.22 -7.13
C GLU A 21 3.46 4.71 -6.97
N ILE A 22 3.57 3.99 -8.09
CA ILE A 22 3.58 2.54 -8.09
C ILE A 22 5.03 2.07 -8.11
N THR A 23 5.48 1.49 -7.00
CA THR A 23 6.81 0.87 -6.88
C THR A 23 6.68 -0.63 -7.08
N ASN A 24 7.51 -1.23 -7.92
CA ASN A 24 7.46 -2.66 -8.21
C ASN A 24 8.65 -3.39 -7.60
N TYR A 25 8.38 -4.58 -7.06
CA TYR A 25 9.36 -5.49 -6.50
C TYR A 25 9.30 -6.82 -7.24
N THR A 26 10.45 -7.22 -7.77
CA THR A 26 10.68 -8.53 -8.37
C THR A 26 11.96 -9.13 -7.79
N THR A 27 12.36 -10.27 -8.30
CA THR A 27 13.67 -10.88 -8.01
C THR A 27 14.86 -9.95 -8.29
N SER A 28 14.74 -8.93 -9.14
CA SER A 28 15.81 -7.92 -9.28
C SER A 28 15.90 -6.94 -8.10
N GLU A 29 14.81 -6.75 -7.36
CA GLU A 29 14.73 -5.86 -6.18
C GLU A 29 14.90 -6.63 -4.86
N GLY A 30 15.00 -7.95 -4.89
CA GLY A 30 15.26 -8.81 -3.73
C GLY A 30 14.13 -9.77 -3.37
N LEU A 31 13.00 -9.71 -4.08
CA LEU A 31 11.89 -10.65 -3.89
C LEU A 31 12.36 -12.09 -4.13
N LEU A 32 11.90 -13.03 -3.30
CA LEU A 32 12.33 -14.43 -3.32
C LEU A 32 11.89 -15.13 -4.61
N ASP A 33 10.66 -14.88 -5.04
CA ASP A 33 10.07 -15.40 -6.26
C ASP A 33 9.08 -14.37 -6.83
N ASN A 34 8.99 -14.28 -8.15
CA ASN A 34 8.07 -13.34 -8.79
C ASN A 34 6.60 -13.81 -8.69
N PHE A 35 6.35 -15.08 -8.39
CA PHE A 35 5.00 -15.58 -8.19
C PHE A 35 4.64 -15.49 -6.70
N VAL A 36 3.98 -14.39 -6.32
CA VAL A 36 3.53 -14.16 -4.94
C VAL A 36 2.07 -14.55 -4.82
N GLU A 37 1.78 -15.49 -3.94
CA GLU A 37 0.48 -16.14 -3.80
C GLU A 37 -0.43 -15.44 -2.79
N CYS A 38 0.17 -14.90 -1.73
CA CYS A 38 -0.51 -14.19 -0.64
C CYS A 38 0.49 -13.22 0.00
N LEU A 39 -0.03 -12.25 0.75
CA LEU A 39 0.77 -11.36 1.57
C LEU A 39 -0.02 -10.99 2.83
N ASP A 40 0.68 -10.51 3.86
CA ASP A 40 0.08 -9.93 5.07
C ASP A 40 1.03 -8.89 5.67
N VAL A 41 0.51 -8.01 6.51
CA VAL A 41 1.27 -6.95 7.19
C VAL A 41 1.23 -7.17 8.69
N ASP A 42 2.40 -7.21 9.34
CA ASP A 42 2.46 -7.34 10.79
C ASP A 42 2.37 -5.98 11.51
N SER A 43 2.26 -6.02 12.84
CA SER A 43 2.12 -4.82 13.68
C SER A 43 3.32 -3.88 13.67
N ASP A 44 4.46 -4.31 13.12
CA ASP A 44 5.68 -3.52 12.97
C ASP A 44 5.81 -2.97 11.52
N ASP A 45 4.75 -3.08 10.70
CA ASP A 45 4.71 -2.75 9.26
C ASP A 45 5.68 -3.56 8.40
N ASN A 46 6.10 -4.75 8.85
CA ASN A 46 6.81 -5.65 7.96
C ASN A 46 5.80 -6.33 7.02
N ILE A 47 6.18 -6.41 5.75
CA ILE A 47 5.37 -7.06 4.73
C ILE A 47 5.85 -8.50 4.57
N TRP A 48 4.93 -9.44 4.73
CA TRP A 48 5.17 -10.86 4.57
C TRP A 48 4.62 -11.32 3.22
N PHE A 49 5.43 -12.04 2.44
CA PHE A 49 5.11 -12.53 1.10
C PHE A 49 5.19 -14.05 1.06
N GLY A 50 4.09 -14.68 0.70
CA GLY A 50 4.00 -16.13 0.50
C GLY A 50 4.28 -16.47 -0.95
N THR A 51 5.28 -17.32 -1.21
CA THR A 51 5.66 -17.71 -2.56
C THR A 51 5.61 -19.23 -2.74
N SER A 52 5.90 -19.69 -3.96
CA SER A 52 5.98 -21.12 -4.27
C SER A 52 7.22 -21.82 -3.66
N ILE A 53 8.22 -21.05 -3.23
CA ILE A 53 9.54 -21.52 -2.76
C ILE A 53 9.92 -20.99 -1.37
N GLY A 54 8.96 -20.45 -0.62
CA GLY A 54 9.15 -20.02 0.76
C GLY A 54 8.32 -18.80 1.14
N LEU A 55 8.46 -18.41 2.40
CA LEU A 55 7.97 -17.16 2.96
C LEU A 55 9.09 -16.12 2.91
N GLN A 56 8.77 -14.85 2.68
CA GLN A 56 9.74 -13.76 2.75
C GLN A 56 9.16 -12.57 3.49
N MET A 57 9.95 -11.94 4.35
CA MET A 57 9.60 -10.71 5.07
C MET A 57 10.42 -9.54 4.52
N PHE A 58 9.81 -8.36 4.45
CA PHE A 58 10.44 -7.10 4.09
C PHE A 58 10.13 -6.02 5.13
N ASP A 59 11.16 -5.41 5.70
CA ASP A 59 11.06 -4.35 6.74
C ASP A 59 11.15 -2.92 6.16
N GLY A 60 11.09 -2.77 4.83
CA GLY A 60 11.32 -1.51 4.13
C GLY A 60 12.76 -1.28 3.68
N GLU A 61 13.74 -1.99 4.25
CA GLU A 61 15.16 -1.89 3.90
C GLU A 61 15.79 -3.23 3.49
N SER A 62 15.41 -4.30 4.16
CA SER A 62 16.03 -5.62 4.15
C SER A 62 15.01 -6.73 3.92
N TRP A 63 15.46 -7.78 3.25
CA TRP A 63 14.68 -8.98 2.95
C TRP A 63 15.16 -10.16 3.78
N ILE A 64 14.24 -10.90 4.40
CA ILE A 64 14.53 -12.13 5.15
C ILE A 64 13.69 -13.27 4.58
N ALA A 65 14.32 -14.37 4.16
CA ALA A 65 13.65 -15.52 3.58
C ALA A 65 13.59 -16.71 4.55
N TYR A 66 12.48 -17.44 4.51
CA TYR A 66 12.23 -18.66 5.27
C TYR A 66 11.78 -19.77 4.33
N ASN A 67 12.49 -20.90 4.36
CA ASN A 67 12.21 -22.10 3.57
C ASN A 67 12.56 -23.36 4.39
N THR A 68 12.07 -24.51 3.96
CA THR A 68 12.26 -25.81 4.61
C THR A 68 13.70 -26.31 4.64
N THR A 69 14.59 -25.78 3.80
CA THR A 69 16.03 -26.12 3.82
C THR A 69 16.71 -25.49 5.03
N ASP A 70 16.44 -24.22 5.29
CA ASP A 70 17.04 -23.47 6.40
C ASP A 70 16.23 -23.61 7.70
N TYR A 71 14.93 -23.83 7.59
CA TYR A 71 13.96 -23.95 8.68
C TYR A 71 13.17 -25.26 8.57
N PRO A 72 13.76 -26.41 8.98
CA PRO A 72 13.13 -27.73 8.84
C PRO A 72 11.87 -27.93 9.70
N GLY A 73 11.49 -26.95 10.52
CA GLY A 73 10.21 -26.92 11.24
C GLY A 73 9.05 -26.33 10.43
N MET A 74 9.30 -25.76 9.25
CA MET A 74 8.24 -25.40 8.31
C MET A 74 7.69 -26.65 7.63
N VAL A 75 6.38 -26.70 7.38
CA VAL A 75 5.72 -27.86 6.79
C VAL A 75 5.99 -27.98 5.28
N HIS A 76 6.07 -26.86 4.58
CA HIS A 76 6.26 -26.80 3.13
C HIS A 76 6.67 -25.39 2.67
N ASP A 77 7.29 -25.28 1.48
CA ASP A 77 7.75 -24.02 0.90
C ASP A 77 6.64 -23.24 0.14
N ASN A 78 5.66 -23.96 -0.41
CA ASN A 78 4.53 -23.37 -1.14
C ASN A 78 3.49 -22.79 -0.17
N ILE A 79 3.60 -21.48 0.10
CA ILE A 79 2.76 -20.75 1.06
C ILE A 79 1.47 -20.30 0.38
N LYS A 80 0.32 -20.57 1.01
CA LYS A 80 -1.02 -20.29 0.47
C LYS A 80 -1.76 -19.16 1.19
N VAL A 81 -1.50 -18.99 2.47
CA VAL A 81 -2.06 -17.91 3.29
C VAL A 81 -1.08 -17.56 4.38
N ILE A 82 -1.05 -16.29 4.77
CA ILE A 82 -0.28 -15.76 5.89
C ILE A 82 -1.28 -15.03 6.79
N ARG A 83 -1.08 -15.13 8.10
CA ARG A 83 -1.74 -14.27 9.09
C ARG A 83 -0.76 -13.84 10.17
N ALA A 84 -0.49 -12.54 10.27
CA ALA A 84 0.22 -11.90 11.35
C ALA A 84 -0.74 -11.67 12.51
N MET A 85 -0.45 -12.29 13.65
CA MET A 85 -1.32 -12.29 14.82
C MET A 85 -1.05 -11.07 15.72
N ASN A 86 -2.01 -10.70 16.55
CA ASN A 86 -1.89 -9.57 17.47
C ASN A 86 -0.76 -9.71 18.49
N ASN A 87 -0.33 -10.96 18.76
CA ASN A 87 0.76 -11.27 19.67
C ASN A 87 2.15 -11.28 18.98
N GLY A 88 2.22 -11.00 17.67
CA GLY A 88 3.43 -11.00 16.86
C GLY A 88 3.82 -12.37 16.28
N ASP A 89 3.03 -13.43 16.53
CA ASP A 89 3.22 -14.71 15.84
C ASP A 89 2.85 -14.57 14.36
N ILE A 90 3.58 -15.26 13.49
CA ILE A 90 3.22 -15.41 12.09
C ILE A 90 2.69 -16.81 11.86
N TRP A 91 1.44 -16.92 11.40
CA TRP A 91 0.87 -18.18 10.94
C TRP A 91 0.90 -18.25 9.44
N ILE A 92 1.23 -19.43 8.93
CA ILE A 92 1.20 -19.73 7.49
C ILE A 92 0.39 -20.99 7.23
N GLY A 93 -0.36 -21.00 6.14
CA GLY A 93 -1.08 -22.16 5.63
C GLY A 93 -0.48 -22.67 4.34
N THR A 94 -0.53 -23.98 4.13
CA THR A 94 -0.05 -24.66 2.92
C THR A 94 -1.02 -25.77 2.52
N ASP A 95 -0.74 -26.46 1.40
CA ASP A 95 -1.46 -27.68 1.03
C ASP A 95 -1.16 -28.90 1.94
N TYR A 96 -0.21 -28.76 2.87
CA TYR A 96 0.32 -29.83 3.71
C TYR A 96 0.10 -29.62 5.22
N GLY A 97 -0.49 -28.49 5.61
CA GLY A 97 -0.76 -28.11 7.00
C GLY A 97 -0.54 -26.62 7.24
N ALA A 98 -0.64 -26.23 8.51
CA ALA A 98 -0.33 -24.89 9.01
C ALA A 98 1.01 -24.89 9.76
N CYS A 99 1.67 -23.74 9.85
CA CYS A 99 2.80 -23.52 10.72
C CYS A 99 2.67 -22.20 11.46
N ARG A 100 3.09 -22.18 12.72
CA ARG A 100 3.24 -20.98 13.54
C ARG A 100 4.73 -20.66 13.73
N PHE A 101 5.10 -19.41 13.54
CA PHE A 101 6.40 -18.85 13.89
C PHE A 101 6.25 -17.89 15.07
N ASP A 102 6.97 -18.16 16.16
CA ASP A 102 6.95 -17.35 17.40
C ASP A 102 8.11 -16.33 17.49
N GLY A 103 8.73 -16.02 16.34
CA GLY A 103 9.95 -15.21 16.28
C GLY A 103 11.24 -15.99 16.53
N LEU A 104 11.16 -17.23 17.00
CA LEU A 104 12.33 -18.07 17.30
C LEU A 104 12.30 -19.42 16.57
N SER A 105 11.13 -20.04 16.48
CA SER A 105 10.95 -21.41 16.01
C SER A 105 9.62 -21.62 15.31
N TRP A 106 9.60 -22.62 14.43
CA TRP A 106 8.41 -23.04 13.70
C TRP A 106 7.76 -24.24 14.38
N THR A 107 6.45 -24.19 14.56
CA THR A 107 5.61 -25.30 15.04
C THR A 107 4.61 -25.69 13.96
N THR A 108 4.58 -26.96 13.56
CA THR A 108 3.69 -27.48 12.50
C THR A 108 2.43 -28.13 13.05
N PHE A 109 1.32 -27.86 12.39
CA PHE A 109 0.03 -28.50 12.60
C PHE A 109 -0.50 -29.11 11.29
N ASP A 110 -0.94 -30.36 11.34
CA ASP A 110 -1.50 -31.13 10.24
C ASP A 110 -2.73 -31.92 10.70
N ASN A 111 -3.27 -32.76 9.81
CA ASN A 111 -4.45 -33.57 10.08
C ASN A 111 -4.24 -34.73 11.07
N THR A 112 -3.05 -34.87 11.63
CA THR A 112 -2.71 -35.88 12.65
C THR A 112 -2.55 -35.29 14.04
N ASN A 113 -2.40 -33.97 14.15
CA ASN A 113 -2.10 -33.30 15.42
C ASN A 113 -2.89 -31.99 15.67
N GLY A 114 -3.93 -31.70 14.89
CA GLY A 114 -4.85 -30.61 15.20
C GLY A 114 -5.89 -30.31 14.11
N LEU A 115 -5.45 -30.19 12.86
CA LEU A 115 -6.30 -29.76 11.76
C LEU A 115 -7.32 -30.86 11.36
N ASN A 116 -8.48 -30.44 10.87
CA ASN A 116 -9.43 -31.35 10.23
C ASN A 116 -9.01 -31.74 8.80
N HIS A 117 -8.11 -30.98 8.18
CA HIS A 117 -7.56 -31.23 6.84
C HIS A 117 -6.24 -30.47 6.62
N ASN A 118 -5.37 -30.97 5.72
CA ASN A 118 -4.05 -30.40 5.48
C ASN A 118 -4.06 -29.18 4.56
N ILE A 119 -5.00 -29.11 3.62
CA ILE A 119 -5.14 -27.96 2.71
C ILE A 119 -5.80 -26.83 3.50
N VAL A 120 -4.95 -25.89 3.93
CA VAL A 120 -5.33 -24.66 4.63
C VAL A 120 -5.61 -23.58 3.59
N GLN A 121 -6.73 -22.87 3.75
CA GLN A 121 -7.19 -21.87 2.80
C GLN A 121 -7.34 -20.48 3.42
N SER A 122 -7.62 -20.38 4.72
CA SER A 122 -7.67 -19.11 5.45
C SER A 122 -7.22 -19.31 6.89
N ILE A 123 -6.72 -18.23 7.50
CA ILE A 123 -6.35 -18.18 8.91
C ILE A 123 -6.78 -16.82 9.46
N ASP A 124 -7.45 -16.80 10.60
CA ASP A 124 -7.78 -15.57 11.31
C ASP A 124 -7.73 -15.76 12.83
N GLU A 125 -7.66 -14.67 13.58
CA GLU A 125 -7.66 -14.64 15.05
C GLU A 125 -8.84 -13.82 15.55
N ASP A 126 -9.58 -14.36 16.51
CA ASP A 126 -10.64 -13.59 17.20
C ASP A 126 -10.11 -12.78 18.39
N GLU A 127 -10.97 -11.92 18.94
CA GLU A 127 -10.62 -11.05 20.07
C GLU A 127 -10.20 -11.81 21.35
N ASN A 128 -10.50 -13.11 21.46
CA ASN A 128 -10.08 -13.97 22.57
C ASN A 128 -8.74 -14.67 22.30
N GLY A 129 -8.15 -14.48 21.12
CA GLY A 129 -6.93 -15.17 20.67
C GLY A 129 -7.18 -16.60 20.17
N ILE A 130 -8.42 -16.97 19.86
CA ILE A 130 -8.70 -18.26 19.21
C ILE A 130 -8.32 -18.13 17.74
N ILE A 131 -7.50 -19.06 17.28
CA ILE A 131 -7.07 -19.12 15.90
C ILE A 131 -8.05 -19.97 15.11
N TRP A 132 -8.67 -19.40 14.10
CA TRP A 132 -9.62 -20.04 13.20
C TRP A 132 -8.94 -20.35 11.86
N ILE A 133 -8.96 -21.61 11.44
CA ILE A 133 -8.24 -22.11 10.27
C ILE A 133 -9.23 -22.75 9.30
N GLY A 134 -9.54 -22.05 8.22
CA GLY A 134 -10.36 -22.55 7.13
C GLY A 134 -9.62 -23.61 6.31
N THR A 135 -10.29 -24.73 6.03
CA THR A 135 -9.73 -25.84 5.27
C THR A 135 -10.71 -26.37 4.24
N MET A 136 -10.22 -27.24 3.35
CA MET A 136 -11.03 -27.86 2.29
C MET A 136 -12.27 -28.65 2.80
N THR A 137 -12.36 -28.97 4.09
CA THR A 137 -13.49 -29.76 4.65
C THR A 137 -14.26 -29.06 5.77
N GLY A 138 -13.91 -27.82 6.12
CA GLY A 138 -14.57 -27.05 7.18
C GLY A 138 -13.61 -26.06 7.83
N VAL A 139 -13.73 -25.87 9.13
CA VAL A 139 -12.83 -25.01 9.92
C VAL A 139 -12.29 -25.78 11.13
N SER A 140 -11.01 -25.59 11.43
CA SER A 140 -10.41 -25.99 12.71
C SER A 140 -10.19 -24.74 13.56
N TYR A 141 -10.28 -24.85 14.88
CA TYR A 141 -9.94 -23.75 15.77
C TYR A 141 -9.03 -24.19 16.91
N PHE A 142 -8.19 -23.28 17.38
CA PHE A 142 -7.18 -23.55 18.41
C PHE A 142 -7.18 -22.43 19.47
N ASP A 143 -7.41 -22.79 20.72
CA ASP A 143 -7.48 -21.85 21.86
C ASP A 143 -6.14 -21.67 22.60
N GLY A 144 -5.05 -22.19 22.03
CA GLY A 144 -3.73 -22.24 22.67
C GLY A 144 -3.44 -23.54 23.44
N ALA A 145 -4.45 -24.38 23.67
CA ALA A 145 -4.30 -25.66 24.38
C ALA A 145 -4.97 -26.83 23.65
N GLU A 146 -6.20 -26.65 23.16
CA GLU A 146 -7.04 -27.67 22.55
C GLU A 146 -7.48 -27.27 21.14
N TRP A 147 -7.68 -28.29 20.31
CA TRP A 147 -8.21 -28.16 18.96
C TRP A 147 -9.67 -28.54 18.92
N GLY A 148 -10.47 -27.75 18.22
CA GLY A 148 -11.84 -28.09 17.84
C GLY A 148 -12.05 -27.97 16.34
N VAL A 149 -13.17 -28.51 15.85
CA VAL A 149 -13.47 -28.57 14.42
C VAL A 149 -14.97 -28.38 14.17
N PHE A 150 -15.30 -27.68 13.09
CA PHE A 150 -16.64 -27.66 12.50
C PHE A 150 -16.55 -28.08 11.03
N GLY A 151 -17.56 -28.80 10.55
CA GLY A 151 -17.65 -29.32 9.18
C GLY A 151 -19.08 -29.71 8.85
N ALA A 152 -19.29 -30.53 7.84
CA ALA A 152 -20.65 -30.99 7.50
C ALA A 152 -21.29 -31.79 8.68
N PRO A 153 -22.56 -31.53 9.03
CA PRO A 153 -23.55 -30.74 8.30
C PRO A 153 -23.62 -29.25 8.68
N ASP A 154 -22.85 -28.80 9.67
CA ASP A 154 -22.89 -27.41 10.16
C ASP A 154 -22.37 -26.42 9.12
N LEU A 155 -21.36 -26.85 8.34
CA LEU A 155 -20.78 -26.11 7.23
C LEU A 155 -20.97 -26.82 5.90
N HIS A 156 -20.93 -26.04 4.81
CA HIS A 156 -21.05 -26.57 3.45
C HIS A 156 -19.87 -27.49 3.11
N TRP A 157 -20.14 -28.54 2.32
CA TRP A 157 -19.15 -29.59 2.01
C TRP A 157 -17.95 -29.11 1.19
N SER A 158 -18.03 -27.93 0.57
CA SER A 158 -16.93 -27.32 -0.18
C SER A 158 -15.85 -26.69 0.71
N GLY A 159 -15.97 -26.81 2.03
CA GLY A 159 -14.99 -26.29 2.97
C GLY A 159 -15.15 -24.80 3.24
N VAL A 160 -14.12 -24.22 3.85
CA VAL A 160 -14.04 -22.81 4.22
C VAL A 160 -12.76 -22.25 3.61
N ASN A 161 -12.90 -21.23 2.76
CA ASN A 161 -11.78 -20.54 2.13
C ASN A 161 -11.54 -19.12 2.64
N VAL A 162 -12.42 -18.61 3.51
CA VAL A 162 -12.29 -17.30 4.14
C VAL A 162 -12.82 -17.39 5.57
N THR A 163 -12.11 -16.78 6.51
CA THR A 163 -12.48 -16.68 7.93
C THR A 163 -12.30 -15.23 8.35
N VAL A 164 -13.33 -14.61 8.91
CA VAL A 164 -13.27 -13.23 9.42
C VAL A 164 -13.97 -13.15 10.77
N SER A 165 -13.23 -12.82 11.83
CA SER A 165 -13.79 -12.53 13.14
C SER A 165 -14.37 -11.11 13.17
N GLU A 166 -15.68 -11.02 13.44
CA GLU A 166 -16.35 -9.74 13.72
C GLU A 166 -16.25 -9.41 15.21
N SER A 167 -16.24 -10.44 16.07
CA SER A 167 -16.04 -10.33 17.51
C SER A 167 -15.70 -11.70 18.09
N ALA A 168 -15.45 -11.74 19.41
CA ALA A 168 -15.35 -12.97 20.20
C ALA A 168 -16.46 -14.02 19.99
N GLU A 169 -17.67 -13.61 19.59
CA GLU A 169 -18.83 -14.52 19.43
C GLU A 169 -19.27 -14.66 17.97
N ASN A 170 -18.92 -13.71 17.10
CA ASN A 170 -19.35 -13.70 15.71
C ASN A 170 -18.17 -13.98 14.78
N LEU A 171 -18.23 -15.12 14.11
CA LEU A 171 -17.28 -15.52 13.08
C LEU A 171 -18.00 -15.71 11.75
N TRP A 172 -17.51 -15.03 10.72
CA TRP A 172 -17.98 -15.20 9.36
C TRP A 172 -17.07 -16.13 8.58
N LEU A 173 -17.70 -17.01 7.80
CA LEU A 173 -17.03 -18.06 7.03
C LEU A 173 -17.48 -17.99 5.58
N GLY A 174 -16.54 -17.84 4.65
CA GLY A 174 -16.77 -17.95 3.21
C GLY A 174 -16.56 -19.39 2.72
N SER A 175 -17.38 -19.82 1.75
CA SER A 175 -17.25 -21.14 1.14
C SER A 175 -17.23 -21.05 -0.39
N PRO A 176 -16.39 -21.83 -1.10
CA PRO A 176 -16.26 -21.75 -2.55
C PRO A 176 -17.54 -22.11 -3.33
N LEU A 177 -18.47 -22.85 -2.71
CA LEU A 177 -19.73 -23.25 -3.33
C LEU A 177 -20.91 -23.16 -2.36
N GLY A 178 -20.74 -22.49 -1.22
CA GLY A 178 -21.66 -22.54 -0.08
C GLY A 178 -22.16 -21.17 0.38
N GLY A 179 -21.76 -20.08 -0.28
CA GLY A 179 -22.04 -18.73 0.17
C GLY A 179 -21.25 -18.41 1.44
N ILE A 180 -21.86 -17.64 2.34
CA ILE A 180 -21.29 -17.30 3.66
C ILE A 180 -22.08 -17.96 4.78
N SER A 181 -21.42 -18.25 5.90
CA SER A 181 -22.04 -18.71 7.14
C SER A 181 -21.57 -17.87 8.32
N LEU A 182 -22.49 -17.43 9.17
CA LEU A 182 -22.23 -16.78 10.44
C LEU A 182 -22.33 -17.81 11.56
N TYR A 183 -21.28 -17.93 12.36
CA TYR A 183 -21.28 -18.61 13.65
C TYR A 183 -21.44 -17.58 14.77
N ASP A 184 -22.46 -17.75 15.63
CA ASP A 184 -22.79 -16.84 16.73
C ASP A 184 -22.35 -17.35 18.12
N GLY A 185 -21.40 -18.30 18.14
CA GLY A 185 -20.96 -18.99 19.35
C GLY A 185 -21.80 -20.22 19.73
N ASP A 186 -22.99 -20.40 19.15
CA ASP A 186 -23.85 -21.56 19.40
C ASP A 186 -24.29 -22.28 18.11
N SER A 187 -24.61 -21.53 17.06
CA SER A 187 -25.24 -22.03 15.85
C SER A 187 -24.73 -21.37 14.57
N PHE A 188 -24.99 -22.01 13.43
CA PHE A 188 -24.64 -21.48 12.11
C PHE A 188 -25.87 -20.97 11.36
N THR A 189 -25.75 -19.77 10.78
CA THR A 189 -26.72 -19.20 9.85
C THR A 189 -26.07 -19.02 8.48
N THR A 190 -26.60 -19.68 7.45
CA THR A 190 -26.04 -19.66 6.08
C THR A 190 -26.82 -18.72 5.16
N TYR A 191 -26.09 -17.95 4.36
CA TYR A 191 -26.57 -17.11 3.28
C TYR A 191 -25.97 -17.65 1.98
N PHE A 192 -26.82 -18.10 1.04
CA PHE A 192 -26.36 -18.86 -0.14
C PHE A 192 -26.91 -18.33 -1.46
N THR A 193 -28.11 -17.76 -1.44
CA THR A 193 -28.87 -17.45 -2.64
C THR A 193 -28.97 -15.94 -2.89
N PRO A 194 -29.38 -15.52 -4.10
CA PRO A 194 -29.74 -14.13 -4.34
C PRO A 194 -30.86 -13.59 -3.43
N SER A 195 -31.74 -14.46 -2.92
CA SER A 195 -32.73 -14.06 -1.90
C SER A 195 -32.10 -13.75 -0.54
N ASP A 196 -30.90 -14.25 -0.27
CA ASP A 196 -30.12 -13.95 0.93
C ASP A 196 -29.19 -12.74 0.71
N GLY A 197 -29.22 -12.12 -0.47
CA GLY A 197 -28.43 -10.92 -0.78
C GLY A 197 -27.12 -11.15 -1.53
N LEU A 198 -26.76 -12.40 -1.81
CA LEU A 198 -25.51 -12.74 -2.51
C LEU A 198 -25.66 -12.71 -4.03
N VAL A 199 -24.73 -12.06 -4.71
CA VAL A 199 -24.63 -12.05 -6.18
C VAL A 199 -24.22 -13.43 -6.72
N SER A 200 -23.36 -14.15 -6.00
CA SER A 200 -22.93 -15.51 -6.29
C SER A 200 -22.64 -16.28 -5.00
N PRO A 201 -22.91 -17.60 -4.95
CA PRO A 201 -22.52 -18.44 -3.82
C PRO A 201 -21.04 -18.81 -3.78
N ASN A 202 -20.27 -18.51 -4.83
CA ASN A 202 -18.83 -18.79 -4.87
C ASN A 202 -18.06 -17.63 -4.28
N VAL A 203 -17.91 -17.67 -2.96
CA VAL A 203 -17.23 -16.63 -2.17
C VAL A 203 -15.73 -16.83 -2.30
N THR A 204 -15.02 -15.77 -2.65
CA THR A 204 -13.56 -15.75 -2.79
C THR A 204 -12.90 -15.04 -1.63
N ASP A 205 -13.53 -13.97 -1.14
CA ASP A 205 -13.02 -13.18 -0.02
C ASP A 205 -14.17 -12.50 0.76
N LEU A 206 -13.88 -12.01 1.97
CA LEU A 206 -14.81 -11.35 2.86
C LEU A 206 -14.07 -10.30 3.70
N LEU A 207 -14.66 -9.10 3.79
CA LEU A 207 -14.16 -8.00 4.59
C LEU A 207 -15.30 -7.37 5.40
N ILE A 208 -15.03 -6.96 6.63
CA ILE A 208 -15.98 -6.23 7.48
C ILE A 208 -15.47 -4.81 7.63
N ASP A 209 -16.27 -3.82 7.23
CA ASP A 209 -15.91 -2.41 7.39
C ASP A 209 -16.20 -1.88 8.80
N ASP A 210 -15.77 -0.65 9.08
CA ASP A 210 -15.93 0.02 10.38
C ASP A 210 -17.41 0.23 10.80
N GLU A 211 -18.35 0.13 9.86
CA GLU A 211 -19.79 0.22 10.11
C GLU A 211 -20.43 -1.16 10.35
N GLY A 212 -19.66 -2.24 10.26
CA GLY A 212 -20.12 -3.63 10.37
C GLY A 212 -20.77 -4.16 9.10
N ASN A 213 -20.55 -3.51 7.95
CA ASN A 213 -21.01 -4.03 6.67
C ASN A 213 -20.06 -5.12 6.18
N LYS A 214 -20.64 -6.21 5.68
CA LYS A 214 -19.91 -7.36 5.13
C LYS A 214 -19.79 -7.17 3.63
N TRP A 215 -18.58 -6.91 3.16
CA TRP A 215 -18.18 -6.85 1.76
C TRP A 215 -17.79 -8.26 1.31
N ILE A 216 -18.67 -8.92 0.55
CA ILE A 216 -18.49 -10.30 0.09
C ILE A 216 -17.89 -10.28 -1.32
N GLY A 217 -16.64 -10.68 -1.47
CA GLY A 217 -16.00 -10.93 -2.76
C GLY A 217 -16.46 -12.26 -3.35
N THR A 218 -16.84 -12.28 -4.64
CA THR A 218 -17.26 -13.49 -5.33
C THR A 218 -16.71 -13.56 -6.75
N ASP A 219 -16.90 -14.72 -7.40
CA ASP A 219 -16.60 -14.92 -8.83
C ASP A 219 -17.49 -14.12 -9.82
N ALA A 220 -18.39 -13.28 -9.32
CA ALA A 220 -19.33 -12.49 -10.11
C ALA A 220 -19.38 -11.01 -9.69
N GLY A 221 -18.58 -10.61 -8.71
CA GLY A 221 -18.52 -9.25 -8.18
C GLY A 221 -18.56 -9.21 -6.67
N ILE A 222 -19.03 -8.10 -6.12
CA ILE A 222 -19.16 -7.87 -4.67
C ILE A 222 -20.64 -7.83 -4.28
N SER A 223 -20.99 -8.43 -3.15
CA SER A 223 -22.25 -8.15 -2.43
C SER A 223 -21.94 -7.40 -1.14
N VAL A 224 -22.81 -6.47 -0.72
CA VAL A 224 -22.66 -5.77 0.55
C VAL A 224 -23.88 -6.02 1.42
N LEU A 225 -23.68 -6.61 2.59
CA LEU A 225 -24.70 -6.76 3.63
C LEU A 225 -24.43 -5.77 4.75
N ASP A 226 -25.44 -5.07 5.24
CA ASP A 226 -25.27 -4.17 6.38
C ASP A 226 -25.00 -4.91 7.70
N ALA A 227 -24.80 -4.17 8.79
CA ALA A 227 -24.67 -4.72 10.14
C ALA A 227 -25.84 -5.62 10.58
N SER A 228 -27.03 -5.46 9.97
CA SER A 228 -28.21 -6.31 10.20
C SER A 228 -28.34 -7.46 9.20
N ASN A 229 -27.29 -7.70 8.41
CA ASN A 229 -27.20 -8.73 7.37
C ASN A 229 -28.22 -8.57 6.24
N ILE A 230 -28.62 -7.33 5.96
CA ILE A 230 -29.51 -6.98 4.84
C ILE A 230 -28.68 -6.49 3.66
N ASN A 231 -28.98 -6.97 2.46
CA ASN A 231 -28.31 -6.49 1.26
C ASN A 231 -28.60 -5.01 1.01
N ILE A 232 -27.54 -4.21 0.90
CA ILE A 232 -27.60 -2.78 0.63
C ILE A 232 -26.96 -2.38 -0.72
N ALA A 233 -26.03 -3.19 -1.25
CA ALA A 233 -25.40 -2.94 -2.53
C ALA A 233 -24.90 -4.23 -3.19
N GLN A 234 -24.68 -4.15 -4.52
CA GLN A 234 -24.00 -5.16 -5.31
C GLN A 234 -23.19 -4.47 -6.42
N TYR A 235 -21.95 -4.92 -6.65
CA TYR A 235 -21.06 -4.37 -7.66
C TYR A 235 -20.55 -5.47 -8.57
N THR A 236 -20.98 -5.48 -9.83
CA THR A 236 -20.56 -6.49 -10.82
C THR A 236 -19.56 -5.95 -11.84
N GLN A 237 -19.39 -4.63 -11.89
CA GLN A 237 -18.56 -3.87 -12.84
C GLN A 237 -17.78 -2.78 -12.10
N MET A 238 -16.69 -3.18 -11.48
CA MET A 238 -15.74 -2.33 -10.75
C MET A 238 -14.56 -1.98 -11.64
N TYR A 239 -14.10 -2.95 -12.43
CA TYR A 239 -12.94 -2.85 -13.31
C TYR A 239 -13.32 -3.02 -14.79
N GLN A 240 -12.81 -2.13 -15.64
CA GLN A 240 -13.14 -2.10 -17.05
C GLN A 240 -12.47 -3.26 -17.80
N LEU A 241 -13.28 -4.26 -18.19
CA LEU A 241 -12.82 -5.39 -19.01
C LEU A 241 -12.94 -5.10 -20.52
N PRO A 242 -12.17 -5.82 -21.36
CA PRO A 242 -12.38 -5.84 -22.80
C PRO A 242 -13.80 -6.34 -23.15
N PRO A 243 -14.54 -5.64 -24.03
CA PRO A 243 -15.85 -6.11 -24.47
C PRO A 243 -15.77 -7.49 -25.14
N PRO A 244 -16.78 -8.38 -24.97
CA PRO A 244 -18.10 -8.14 -24.37
C PRO A 244 -18.18 -8.45 -22.87
N ASP A 245 -17.07 -8.81 -22.23
CA ASP A 245 -17.05 -9.26 -20.85
C ASP A 245 -17.27 -8.10 -19.88
N THR A 246 -18.01 -8.37 -18.80
CA THR A 246 -18.37 -7.37 -17.80
C THR A 246 -18.35 -7.91 -16.37
N LEU A 247 -18.15 -9.21 -16.17
CA LEU A 247 -18.15 -9.81 -14.85
C LEU A 247 -16.75 -9.72 -14.26
N ASN A 248 -16.60 -8.97 -13.18
CA ASN A 248 -15.36 -8.91 -12.43
C ASN A 248 -15.33 -10.00 -11.36
N GLN A 249 -14.42 -10.97 -11.52
CA GLN A 249 -14.11 -11.94 -10.49
C GLN A 249 -13.24 -11.26 -9.43
N VAL A 250 -13.74 -11.19 -8.20
CA VAL A 250 -13.00 -10.66 -7.06
C VAL A 250 -12.05 -11.75 -6.57
N VAL A 251 -10.79 -11.38 -6.38
CA VAL A 251 -9.77 -12.26 -5.80
C VAL A 251 -9.59 -11.94 -4.32
N ASP A 252 -9.59 -10.66 -3.96
CA ASP A 252 -9.26 -10.18 -2.63
C ASP A 252 -9.86 -8.79 -2.38
N LEU A 253 -10.10 -8.45 -1.11
CA LEU A 253 -10.64 -7.17 -0.66
C LEU A 253 -9.80 -6.63 0.50
N ALA A 254 -9.55 -5.33 0.50
CA ALA A 254 -8.91 -4.64 1.62
C ALA A 254 -9.59 -3.28 1.87
N MET A 255 -9.43 -2.74 3.08
CA MET A 255 -9.93 -1.41 3.44
C MET A 255 -8.79 -0.58 4.01
N ASP A 256 -8.65 0.65 3.52
CA ASP A 256 -7.67 1.60 4.06
C ASP A 256 -8.22 2.39 5.25
N SER A 257 -7.36 3.18 5.89
CA SER A 257 -7.72 3.95 7.09
C SER A 257 -8.76 5.05 6.84
N GLU A 258 -9.03 5.39 5.57
CA GLU A 258 -10.10 6.32 5.17
C GLU A 258 -11.45 5.61 4.96
N GLY A 259 -11.50 4.28 5.10
CA GLY A 259 -12.68 3.46 4.86
C GLY A 259 -12.96 3.19 3.38
N ARG A 260 -11.97 3.41 2.49
CA ARG A 260 -12.12 3.10 1.06
C ARG A 260 -11.88 1.61 0.84
N ILE A 261 -12.72 1.00 0.01
CA ILE A 261 -12.63 -0.42 -0.31
C ILE A 261 -11.79 -0.62 -1.56
N TRP A 262 -10.80 -1.47 -1.45
CA TRP A 262 -9.93 -1.92 -2.53
C TRP A 262 -10.30 -3.34 -2.91
N ALA A 263 -10.35 -3.62 -4.21
CA ALA A 263 -10.70 -4.93 -4.75
C ALA A 263 -9.68 -5.38 -5.78
N GLY A 264 -9.10 -6.56 -5.55
CA GLY A 264 -8.27 -7.27 -6.51
C GLY A 264 -9.15 -8.02 -7.50
N ILE A 265 -8.95 -7.79 -8.79
CA ILE A 265 -9.80 -8.38 -9.84
C ILE A 265 -8.91 -9.14 -10.81
N TYR A 266 -9.27 -10.39 -11.08
CA TYR A 266 -8.60 -11.18 -12.10
C TYR A 266 -9.54 -12.16 -12.80
N VAL A 267 -9.64 -12.03 -14.12
CA VAL A 267 -10.47 -12.88 -14.97
C VAL A 267 -9.59 -13.88 -15.71
N GLY A 268 -9.43 -15.07 -15.13
CA GLY A 268 -8.44 -16.06 -15.58
C GLY A 268 -8.56 -16.51 -17.04
N TYR A 269 -9.77 -16.58 -17.61
CA TYR A 269 -9.96 -16.98 -19.02
C TYR A 269 -9.61 -15.86 -20.02
N LEU A 270 -9.56 -14.61 -19.57
CA LEU A 270 -9.07 -13.47 -20.35
C LEU A 270 -7.59 -13.18 -20.08
N GLY A 271 -7.09 -13.61 -18.91
CA GLY A 271 -5.77 -13.22 -18.43
C GLY A 271 -5.68 -11.73 -18.09
N VAL A 272 -6.81 -11.09 -17.78
CA VAL A 272 -6.92 -9.65 -17.52
C VAL A 272 -7.32 -9.43 -16.06
N GLY A 273 -6.68 -8.45 -15.43
CA GLY A 273 -6.94 -8.06 -14.06
C GLY A 273 -6.21 -6.78 -13.68
N GLY A 274 -6.47 -6.34 -12.46
CA GLY A 274 -5.99 -5.09 -11.89
C GLY A 274 -6.67 -4.84 -10.54
N VAL A 275 -6.47 -3.65 -10.01
CA VAL A 275 -7.03 -3.24 -8.71
C VAL A 275 -8.07 -2.16 -8.93
N ALA A 276 -9.17 -2.20 -8.19
CA ALA A 276 -10.19 -1.17 -8.19
C ALA A 276 -10.39 -0.61 -6.76
N MET A 277 -10.37 0.70 -6.60
CA MET A 277 -10.63 1.39 -5.33
C MET A 277 -11.96 2.14 -5.40
N LEU A 278 -12.82 2.01 -4.40
CA LEU A 278 -14.04 2.80 -4.26
C LEU A 278 -13.74 4.10 -3.49
N ASP A 279 -13.78 5.24 -4.17
CA ASP A 279 -13.49 6.57 -3.59
C ASP A 279 -14.65 7.21 -2.81
N GLY A 280 -15.67 6.40 -2.49
CA GLY A 280 -16.94 6.84 -1.91
C GLY A 280 -18.04 7.14 -2.93
N ASN A 281 -17.72 7.33 -4.23
CA ASN A 281 -18.70 7.52 -5.29
C ASN A 281 -18.51 6.55 -6.47
N GLU A 282 -17.28 6.36 -6.91
CA GLU A 282 -16.94 5.59 -8.10
C GLU A 282 -15.73 4.68 -7.90
N TRP A 283 -15.61 3.68 -8.78
CA TRP A 283 -14.49 2.77 -8.81
C TRP A 283 -13.38 3.36 -9.68
N ILE A 284 -12.21 3.54 -9.07
CA ILE A 284 -10.97 3.99 -9.72
C ILE A 284 -10.10 2.75 -9.95
N ASN A 285 -9.68 2.53 -11.20
CA ASN A 285 -8.93 1.34 -11.59
C ASN A 285 -7.44 1.63 -11.72
N TYR A 286 -6.64 0.64 -11.35
CA TYR A 286 -5.20 0.59 -11.52
C TYR A 286 -4.83 -0.66 -12.28
N ASP A 287 -4.03 -0.50 -13.34
CA ASP A 287 -3.56 -1.60 -14.16
C ASP A 287 -2.10 -1.43 -14.62
N GLU A 288 -1.63 -2.29 -15.53
CA GLU A 288 -0.26 -2.22 -16.05
C GLU A 288 0.06 -0.89 -16.76
N SER A 289 -0.95 -0.18 -17.27
CA SER A 289 -0.78 1.13 -17.88
C SER A 289 -0.53 2.25 -16.86
N ASP A 290 -0.95 2.06 -15.61
CA ASP A 290 -0.62 2.92 -14.47
C ASP A 290 0.71 2.56 -13.80
N GLY A 291 1.22 1.35 -14.09
CA GLY A 291 2.52 0.87 -13.62
C GLY A 291 2.47 -0.37 -12.73
N LEU A 292 1.29 -0.96 -12.48
CA LEU A 292 1.19 -2.25 -11.79
C LEU A 292 1.97 -3.34 -12.53
N ILE A 293 2.59 -4.24 -11.80
CA ILE A 293 3.30 -5.38 -12.39
C ILE A 293 2.40 -6.61 -12.44
N GLY A 294 2.00 -6.99 -13.65
CA GLY A 294 1.23 -8.22 -13.88
C GLY A 294 -0.26 -8.07 -13.63
N GLN A 295 -1.03 -8.70 -14.50
CA GLN A 295 -2.49 -8.65 -14.47
C GLN A 295 -3.12 -9.73 -13.57
N ASN A 296 -2.35 -10.75 -13.19
CA ASN A 296 -2.82 -11.85 -12.35
C ASN A 296 -2.71 -11.47 -10.88
N ILE A 297 -3.68 -10.72 -10.37
CA ILE A 297 -3.77 -10.34 -8.96
C ILE A 297 -4.01 -11.58 -8.11
N ARG A 298 -3.26 -11.71 -7.01
CA ARG A 298 -3.31 -12.86 -6.09
C ARG A 298 -3.73 -12.46 -4.67
N GLY A 299 -3.39 -11.24 -4.25
CA GLY A 299 -3.82 -10.67 -2.98
C GLY A 299 -3.51 -9.18 -2.87
N ILE A 300 -4.16 -8.52 -1.92
CA ILE A 300 -4.02 -7.11 -1.60
C ILE A 300 -4.01 -6.94 -0.09
N GLU A 301 -3.04 -6.21 0.43
CA GLU A 301 -3.06 -5.76 1.83
C GLU A 301 -2.61 -4.32 1.92
N ILE A 302 -2.95 -3.69 3.04
CA ILE A 302 -2.73 -2.27 3.26
C ILE A 302 -1.92 -2.11 4.54
N ASP A 303 -0.77 -1.45 4.43
CA ASP A 303 0.07 -1.15 5.60
C ASP A 303 -0.45 0.05 6.39
N SER A 304 0.12 0.32 7.57
CA SER A 304 -0.37 1.39 8.45
C SER A 304 -0.22 2.81 7.88
N PHE A 305 0.50 2.94 6.75
CA PHE A 305 0.69 4.20 6.02
C PHE A 305 -0.26 4.32 4.81
N ASP A 306 -1.26 3.44 4.70
CA ASP A 306 -2.18 3.33 3.56
C ASP A 306 -1.47 3.05 2.22
N ASN A 307 -0.29 2.41 2.23
CA ASN A 307 0.24 1.86 0.99
C ASN A 307 -0.47 0.54 0.69
N VAL A 308 -0.93 0.40 -0.55
CA VAL A 308 -1.60 -0.81 -1.02
C VAL A 308 -0.57 -1.72 -1.65
N TRP A 309 -0.32 -2.86 -1.03
CA TRP A 309 0.57 -3.91 -1.52
C TRP A 309 -0.23 -4.93 -2.32
N VAL A 310 0.17 -5.16 -3.57
CA VAL A 310 -0.56 -5.98 -4.54
C VAL A 310 0.33 -7.14 -4.96
N ALA A 311 0.01 -8.35 -4.49
CA ALA A 311 0.66 -9.58 -4.93
C ALA A 311 0.15 -9.95 -6.33
N THR A 312 1.06 -10.28 -7.24
CA THR A 312 0.71 -10.77 -8.56
C THR A 312 1.49 -12.02 -8.94
N GLY A 313 1.06 -12.67 -10.02
CA GLY A 313 1.79 -13.80 -10.59
C GLY A 313 3.15 -13.43 -11.21
N THR A 314 3.56 -12.16 -11.20
CA THR A 314 4.85 -11.72 -11.80
C THR A 314 5.64 -10.72 -10.95
N GLY A 315 5.17 -10.38 -9.75
CA GLY A 315 5.91 -9.59 -8.78
C GLY A 315 4.96 -9.05 -7.72
N VAL A 316 5.38 -7.97 -7.06
CA VAL A 316 4.55 -7.19 -6.14
C VAL A 316 4.59 -5.74 -6.57
N SER A 317 3.44 -5.08 -6.57
CA SER A 317 3.34 -3.63 -6.69
C SER A 317 2.94 -3.02 -5.37
N LYS A 318 3.58 -1.92 -4.99
CA LYS A 318 3.14 -1.05 -3.91
C LYS A 318 2.57 0.23 -4.51
N ILE A 319 1.28 0.45 -4.32
CA ILE A 319 0.61 1.70 -4.66
C ILE A 319 0.69 2.61 -3.44
N GLY A 320 1.61 3.57 -3.46
CA GLY A 320 1.74 4.56 -2.39
C GLY A 320 0.94 5.82 -2.70
N SER A 321 0.25 6.35 -1.68
CA SER A 321 -0.08 7.77 -1.69
C SER A 321 1.21 8.55 -1.40
N GLN A 322 1.47 9.63 -2.11
CA GLN A 322 2.50 10.56 -1.63
C GLN A 322 1.94 11.21 -0.35
N THR A 323 2.09 10.58 0.83
CA THR A 323 2.58 11.41 1.92
C THR A 323 3.90 11.93 1.41
N SER A 324 4.06 13.25 1.39
CA SER A 324 5.27 13.83 0.86
C SER A 324 6.47 13.16 1.52
N ASN A 325 7.11 12.22 0.83
CA ASN A 325 8.53 12.07 0.93
C ASN A 325 9.02 13.40 0.38
N ILE A 326 9.10 14.37 1.29
CA ILE A 326 10.19 15.30 1.28
C ILE A 326 11.40 14.37 1.30
N TYR A 327 11.84 13.88 0.13
CA TYR A 327 13.25 13.94 -0.20
C TYR A 327 13.65 15.24 0.42
N ASN A 328 14.51 15.21 1.45
CA ASN A 328 15.11 16.39 1.99
C ASN A 328 15.45 17.25 0.78
N ILE A 329 14.58 18.22 0.48
CA ILE A 329 14.95 19.35 -0.33
C ILE A 329 15.84 19.98 0.71
N GLU A 330 17.12 19.59 0.69
CA GLU A 330 18.15 20.38 1.30
C GLU A 330 17.84 21.76 0.79
N GLU A 331 17.29 22.59 1.67
CA GLU A 331 16.97 23.97 1.41
C GLU A 331 18.32 24.65 1.27
N SER A 332 18.93 24.40 0.11
CA SER A 332 20.11 25.04 -0.46
C SER A 332 19.64 26.29 -1.22
N ALA A 333 18.51 26.85 -0.80
CA ALA A 333 18.00 28.10 -1.33
C ALA A 333 18.86 29.22 -0.75
N ILE A 334 19.78 29.71 -1.58
CA ILE A 334 20.39 31.02 -1.35
C ILE A 334 19.24 32.04 -1.35
N SER A 335 19.08 32.77 -0.26
CA SER A 335 18.05 33.82 -0.16
C SER A 335 18.71 35.17 0.02
N ILE A 336 18.14 36.19 -0.61
CA ILE A 336 18.62 37.56 -0.53
C ILE A 336 17.52 38.45 0.02
N TYR A 337 17.79 39.10 1.15
CA TYR A 337 16.80 39.92 1.82
C TYR A 337 17.41 41.18 2.45
N PRO A 338 16.68 42.31 2.45
CA PRO A 338 15.42 42.53 1.73
C PRO A 338 15.64 42.58 0.22
N ASN A 339 14.71 42.00 -0.56
CA ASN A 339 14.67 42.11 -2.02
C ASN A 339 13.25 42.51 -2.46
N PRO A 340 13.01 43.74 -2.97
CA PRO A 340 13.99 44.78 -3.30
C PRO A 340 14.72 45.37 -2.08
N SER A 341 15.96 45.81 -2.27
CA SER A 341 16.78 46.39 -1.20
C SER A 341 16.91 47.90 -1.31
N TYR A 342 17.24 48.58 -0.20
CA TYR A 342 17.57 50.02 -0.19
C TYR A 342 19.08 50.28 -0.30
N GLY A 343 19.80 49.39 -0.99
CA GLY A 343 21.25 49.42 -1.11
C GLY A 343 21.97 48.65 -0.01
N LYS A 344 21.26 48.06 0.95
CA LYS A 344 21.79 47.08 1.92
C LYS A 344 20.95 45.81 1.86
N PHE A 345 21.61 44.66 1.72
CA PHE A 345 20.97 43.35 1.75
C PHE A 345 21.92 42.30 2.29
N THR A 346 21.33 41.25 2.85
CA THR A 346 21.99 40.07 3.38
C THR A 346 21.70 38.91 2.45
N ILE A 347 22.75 38.14 2.15
CA ILE A 347 22.61 36.87 1.45
C ILE A 347 22.75 35.77 2.48
N SER A 348 21.69 35.00 2.69
CA SER A 348 21.74 33.74 3.45
C SER A 348 22.09 32.61 2.49
N LEU A 349 23.14 31.86 2.83
CA LEU A 349 23.64 30.72 2.08
C LEU A 349 23.12 29.45 2.79
N GLY A 350 22.02 28.88 2.29
CA GLY A 350 21.47 27.63 2.81
C GLY A 350 22.29 26.40 2.39
N GLY A 351 22.35 25.37 3.25
CA GLY A 351 22.82 24.02 2.91
C GLY A 351 24.31 23.83 2.57
N LEU A 352 24.61 22.70 1.91
CA LEU A 352 25.95 22.18 1.58
C LEU A 352 26.76 23.04 0.58
N PHE A 353 26.17 24.08 -0.02
CA PHE A 353 26.85 24.95 -0.98
C PHE A 353 27.67 26.05 -0.25
N GLN A 354 29.00 25.99 -0.38
CA GLN A 354 29.93 26.93 0.24
C GLN A 354 30.65 27.75 -0.85
N PRO A 355 30.03 28.80 -1.41
CA PRO A 355 30.69 29.65 -2.39
C PRO A 355 31.90 30.33 -1.74
N THR A 356 33.02 30.39 -2.46
CA THR A 356 34.24 31.04 -1.96
C THR A 356 34.26 32.54 -2.26
N THR A 357 33.51 32.96 -3.29
CA THR A 357 33.40 34.36 -3.73
C THR A 357 31.99 34.66 -4.22
N ILE A 358 31.46 35.81 -3.81
CA ILE A 358 30.24 36.41 -4.39
C ILE A 358 30.63 37.66 -5.17
N CYS A 359 30.13 37.77 -6.39
CA CYS A 359 30.34 38.92 -7.29
C CYS A 359 29.01 39.60 -7.59
N VAL A 360 28.99 40.92 -7.50
CA VAL A 360 27.83 41.77 -7.82
C VAL A 360 28.13 42.56 -9.09
N TYR A 361 27.23 42.49 -10.06
CA TYR A 361 27.32 43.17 -11.34
C TYR A 361 26.17 44.16 -11.53
N ASP A 362 26.42 45.24 -12.27
CA ASP A 362 25.35 46.11 -12.76
C ASP A 362 24.60 45.49 -13.95
N ASN A 363 23.53 46.16 -14.40
CA ASN A 363 22.75 45.72 -15.55
C ASN A 363 23.48 45.80 -16.91
N GLN A 364 24.71 46.32 -16.94
CA GLN A 364 25.59 46.31 -18.11
C GLN A 364 26.66 45.20 -18.00
N GLY A 365 26.60 44.37 -16.97
CA GLY A 365 27.54 43.26 -16.73
C GLY A 365 28.90 43.71 -16.17
N ARG A 366 29.03 44.94 -15.66
CA ARG A 366 30.26 45.41 -15.02
C ARG A 366 30.29 44.96 -13.57
N ALA A 367 31.39 44.36 -13.14
CA ALA A 367 31.59 43.97 -11.75
C ALA A 367 31.71 45.23 -10.87
N ILE A 368 30.79 45.37 -9.91
CA ILE A 368 30.72 46.50 -8.98
C ILE A 368 31.38 46.15 -7.65
N GLN A 369 31.22 44.90 -7.19
CA GLN A 369 31.79 44.45 -5.93
C GLN A 369 32.06 42.94 -5.97
N ASN A 370 33.14 42.50 -5.32
CA ASN A 370 33.37 41.09 -5.04
C ASN A 370 33.74 40.92 -3.56
N LYS A 371 33.29 39.82 -2.95
CA LYS A 371 33.58 39.52 -1.55
C LYS A 371 33.93 38.05 -1.42
N ARG A 372 35.11 37.78 -0.87
CA ARG A 372 35.52 36.46 -0.42
C ARG A 372 35.17 36.28 1.03
N PHE A 373 34.72 35.10 1.40
CA PHE A 373 34.40 34.74 2.77
C PHE A 373 34.75 33.28 3.00
N LEU A 374 34.91 32.92 4.26
CA LEU A 374 35.26 31.59 4.72
C LEU A 374 34.21 31.19 5.75
N ASN A 375 33.45 30.13 5.46
CA ASN A 375 32.52 29.48 6.38
C ASN A 375 31.56 30.47 7.09
N SER A 376 30.83 31.28 6.33
CA SER A 376 29.76 32.14 6.86
C SER A 376 28.42 31.74 6.25
N SER A 377 27.42 31.50 7.10
CA SER A 377 26.04 31.21 6.67
C SER A 377 25.32 32.45 6.10
N GLU A 378 25.79 33.66 6.42
CA GLU A 378 25.23 34.91 5.92
C GLU A 378 26.32 35.91 5.52
N VAL A 379 26.05 36.67 4.46
CA VAL A 379 26.98 37.68 3.94
C VAL A 379 26.24 38.99 3.64
N ASP A 380 26.60 40.04 4.38
CA ASP A 380 26.06 41.39 4.13
C ASP A 380 26.76 42.12 2.99
N PHE A 381 25.95 42.82 2.19
CA PHE A 381 26.36 43.70 1.11
C PHE A 381 25.76 45.10 1.25
N GLU A 382 26.53 46.08 0.78
CA GLU A 382 26.07 47.46 0.65
C GLU A 382 26.49 48.00 -0.72
N ILE A 383 25.51 48.28 -1.59
CA ILE A 383 25.72 48.81 -2.94
C ILE A 383 25.70 50.33 -2.89
N GLN A 384 26.85 50.94 -3.15
CA GLN A 384 27.02 52.40 -3.20
C GLN A 384 26.57 53.03 -4.54
N GLY A 385 26.25 52.22 -5.58
CA GLY A 385 25.90 52.66 -6.94
C GLY A 385 24.50 53.25 -7.14
N GLU A 386 24.16 53.61 -8.39
CA GLU A 386 22.85 54.17 -8.76
C GLU A 386 21.70 53.16 -8.55
N PRO A 387 20.46 53.61 -8.30
CA PRO A 387 19.32 52.70 -8.24
C PRO A 387 19.14 51.92 -9.55
N GLY A 388 18.87 50.62 -9.45
CA GLY A 388 18.83 49.70 -10.58
C GLY A 388 18.81 48.23 -10.15
N THR A 389 18.75 47.32 -11.13
CA THR A 389 18.84 45.87 -10.87
C THR A 389 20.29 45.42 -10.93
N TYR A 390 20.71 44.70 -9.90
CA TYR A 390 22.04 44.12 -9.79
C TYR A 390 21.97 42.61 -9.86
N LEU A 391 22.95 42.01 -10.54
CA LEU A 391 23.12 40.56 -10.69
C LEU A 391 24.13 40.07 -9.65
N ILE A 392 23.79 39.01 -8.93
CA ILE A 392 24.66 38.40 -7.92
C ILE A 392 25.04 37.02 -8.40
N GLN A 393 26.34 36.79 -8.56
CA GLN A 393 26.90 35.52 -9.01
C GLN A 393 27.69 34.87 -7.87
N PHE A 394 27.47 33.57 -7.69
CA PHE A 394 28.16 32.74 -6.72
C PHE A 394 29.25 31.91 -7.40
N MET A 395 30.48 31.95 -6.88
CA MET A 395 31.61 31.21 -7.43
C MET A 395 32.20 30.25 -6.39
N SER A 396 32.41 29.00 -6.82
CA SER A 396 33.11 27.95 -6.06
C SER A 396 34.27 27.41 -6.89
N GLY A 397 35.51 27.75 -6.54
CA GLY A 397 36.67 27.42 -7.37
C GLY A 397 36.63 28.09 -8.74
N ASP A 398 36.85 27.31 -9.81
CA ASP A 398 36.83 27.78 -11.21
C ASP A 398 35.45 27.65 -11.89
N GLN A 399 34.40 27.25 -11.15
CA GLN A 399 33.04 27.10 -11.69
C GLN A 399 32.08 28.15 -11.12
N SER A 400 31.17 28.64 -11.97
CA SER A 400 30.05 29.51 -11.61
C SER A 400 28.75 28.72 -11.68
N GLU A 401 28.01 28.62 -10.57
CA GLU A 401 26.86 27.71 -10.51
C GLU A 401 25.51 28.42 -10.37
N ILE A 402 25.44 29.62 -9.78
CA ILE A 402 24.14 30.25 -9.45
C ILE A 402 24.18 31.77 -9.68
N ILE A 403 23.10 32.33 -10.26
CA ILE A 403 22.91 33.77 -10.51
C ILE A 403 21.54 34.19 -9.96
N GLU A 404 21.53 35.19 -9.09
CA GLU A 404 20.32 35.81 -8.51
C GLU A 404 20.22 37.30 -8.89
N MET A 405 19.02 37.88 -8.81
CA MET A 405 18.77 39.30 -9.13
C MET A 405 18.21 40.08 -7.95
N VAL A 406 18.86 41.20 -7.64
CA VAL A 406 18.45 42.12 -6.56
C VAL A 406 18.18 43.51 -7.14
N PRO A 407 16.91 43.89 -7.31
CA PRO A 407 16.53 45.30 -7.46
C PRO A 407 16.93 46.13 -6.23
N VAL A 408 17.72 47.19 -6.47
CA VAL A 408 18.08 48.21 -5.49
C VAL A 408 17.30 49.49 -5.76
N ILE A 409 16.49 49.89 -4.79
CA ILE A 409 15.70 51.12 -4.82
C ILE A 409 16.39 52.13 -3.90
N LYS A 410 16.87 53.26 -4.42
CA LYS A 410 17.30 54.39 -3.58
C LYS A 410 16.16 55.41 -3.55
N LEU A 411 15.71 55.79 -2.35
CA LEU A 411 14.79 56.91 -2.14
C LEU A 411 15.54 58.24 -2.15
#